data_AF-A0A936MJW3-F1
#
_entry.id   AF-A0A936MJW3-F1
#
_cell.length_a   1.000
_cell.length_b   1.000
_cell.length_c   1.000
_cell.angle_alpha   90.00
_cell.angle_beta   90.00
_cell.angle_gamma   90.00
#
_symmetry.space_group_name_H-M   'P 1'
#
loop_
_entity.id
_entity.type
_entity.pdbx_description
1 polymer ?
#
loop_
_entity_poly.entity_id
_entity_poly.type
_entity_poly.pdbx_seq_one_letter_code
_entity_poly.pdbx_strand_id
1 'polypeptide(L)'
;MTIDRAQVNLDDHRLEVKLNQPACKVTLKVIGESGRTIAESAKGFGGASAGTALVASWTPSQIEPILRIEVWGHDTHGRYVGMQITPWNVSIDHEEVNFETDSDAIRDSEVPKLQASLDKIKEIANRHKDLPGIALYIAGHTDTVGSPEHNLTLSRKRARAIAAWFRSKGLKMPVSFEGFGEHSPIVKTADEVAEARNRRVDYILALEPPRLPSGSVQFGWRGL
;
A
#
# COMPACT_ATOMS: atom_id res chain seq x y z
N MET A 1 20.97 7.27 3.78
CA MET A 1 20.27 7.04 2.49
C MET A 1 18.78 7.06 2.74
N THR A 2 18.01 7.48 1.76
CA THR A 2 16.55 7.45 1.78
C THR A 2 16.05 6.86 0.47
N ILE A 3 15.00 6.05 0.54
CA ILE A 3 14.22 5.62 -0.62
C ILE A 3 12.91 6.37 -0.56
N ASP A 4 12.60 7.14 -1.60
CA ASP A 4 11.28 7.73 -1.71
C ASP A 4 10.30 6.64 -2.16
N ARG A 5 9.60 6.06 -1.19
CA ARG A 5 8.61 5.01 -1.44
C ARG A 5 7.46 5.47 -2.33
N ALA A 6 7.21 6.78 -2.50
CA ALA A 6 6.23 7.28 -3.48
C ALA A 6 6.76 7.24 -4.92
N GLN A 7 8.06 7.12 -5.11
CA GLN A 7 8.74 7.02 -6.40
C GLN A 7 9.22 5.59 -6.71
N VAL A 8 8.77 4.59 -5.93
CA VAL A 8 8.95 3.18 -6.25
C VAL A 8 7.87 2.79 -7.25
N ASN A 9 8.27 2.56 -8.49
CA ASN A 9 7.38 2.06 -9.53
C ASN A 9 7.75 0.59 -9.81
N LEU A 10 6.88 -0.31 -9.34
CA LEU A 10 7.07 -1.75 -9.49
C LEU A 10 6.84 -2.19 -10.93
N ASP A 11 5.91 -1.56 -11.66
CA ASP A 11 5.58 -1.89 -13.05
C ASP A 11 6.70 -1.46 -14.01
N ASP A 12 7.26 -0.27 -13.80
CA ASP A 12 8.41 0.24 -14.57
C ASP A 12 9.76 -0.29 -14.05
N HIS A 13 9.74 -1.17 -13.04
CA HIS A 13 10.93 -1.73 -12.40
C HIS A 13 12.00 -0.71 -12.03
N ARG A 14 11.59 0.38 -11.35
CA ARG A 14 12.49 1.47 -10.95
C ARG A 14 12.16 2.06 -9.58
N LEU A 15 13.18 2.59 -8.93
CA LEU A 15 13.05 3.35 -7.69
C LEU A 15 14.03 4.53 -7.63
N GLU A 16 13.71 5.52 -6.82
CA GLU A 16 14.57 6.67 -6.54
C GLU A 16 15.23 6.54 -5.16
N VAL A 17 16.54 6.76 -5.14
CA VAL A 17 17.38 6.74 -3.94
C VAL A 17 18.10 8.07 -3.78
N LYS A 18 18.23 8.56 -2.55
CA LYS A 18 19.10 9.69 -2.22
C LYS A 18 20.11 9.29 -1.14
N LEU A 19 21.38 9.61 -1.36
CA LEU A 19 22.43 9.48 -0.35
C LEU A 19 22.67 10.83 0.31
N ASN A 20 23.07 10.82 1.56
CA ASN A 20 23.52 12.02 2.30
C ASN A 20 25.01 12.32 2.07
N GLN A 21 25.66 11.60 1.15
CA GLN A 21 27.05 11.73 0.75
C GLN A 21 27.13 11.61 -0.79
N PRO A 22 28.20 12.10 -1.44
CA PRO A 22 28.41 11.90 -2.87
C PRO A 22 28.38 10.42 -3.26
N ALA A 23 27.54 10.07 -4.23
CA ALA A 23 27.22 8.70 -4.58
C ALA A 23 27.97 8.22 -5.82
N CYS A 24 28.69 7.10 -5.71
CA CYS A 24 29.36 6.49 -6.85
C CYS A 24 28.50 5.44 -7.55
N LYS A 25 27.69 4.68 -6.80
CA LYS A 25 26.94 3.53 -7.31
C LYS A 25 25.73 3.23 -6.43
N VAL A 26 24.63 2.78 -7.03
CA VAL A 26 23.55 2.09 -6.33
C VAL A 26 23.51 0.65 -6.82
N THR A 27 23.42 -0.30 -5.89
CA THR A 27 23.12 -1.70 -6.19
C THR A 27 21.77 -2.07 -5.60
N LEU A 28 21.09 -3.01 -6.23
CA LEU A 28 19.84 -3.56 -5.73
C LEU A 28 19.79 -5.06 -5.95
N LYS A 29 19.00 -5.72 -5.11
CA LYS A 29 18.59 -7.11 -5.22
C LYS A 29 17.09 -7.19 -5.01
N VAL A 30 16.38 -7.77 -5.98
CA VAL A 30 14.94 -7.95 -5.95
C VAL A 30 14.63 -9.41 -5.68
N ILE A 31 13.83 -9.65 -4.65
CA ILE A 31 13.40 -10.97 -4.21
C ILE A 31 11.90 -11.09 -4.49
N GLY A 32 11.53 -12.12 -5.26
CA GLY A 32 10.15 -12.44 -5.56
C GLY A 32 9.45 -13.14 -4.40
N GLU A 33 8.13 -13.28 -4.50
CA GLU A 33 7.29 -13.99 -3.53
C GLU A 33 7.73 -15.43 -3.27
N SER A 34 8.30 -16.11 -4.26
CA SER A 34 8.90 -17.43 -4.11
C SER A 34 10.16 -17.46 -3.22
N GLY A 35 10.64 -16.30 -2.77
CA GLY A 35 11.91 -16.13 -2.05
C GLY A 35 13.14 -16.17 -2.96
N ARG A 36 12.97 -16.35 -4.27
CA ARG A 36 14.06 -16.36 -5.25
C ARG A 36 14.48 -14.93 -5.58
N THR A 37 15.77 -14.78 -5.87
CA THR A 37 16.27 -13.53 -6.46
C THR A 37 15.83 -13.46 -7.91
N ILE A 38 15.08 -12.43 -8.25
CA ILE A 38 14.57 -12.21 -9.62
C ILE A 38 15.31 -11.11 -10.36
N ALA A 39 16.05 -10.25 -9.67
CA ALA A 39 16.94 -9.31 -10.31
C ALA A 39 18.07 -8.90 -9.38
N GLU A 40 19.24 -8.66 -9.95
CA GLU A 40 20.34 -7.93 -9.34
C GLU A 40 20.79 -6.86 -10.32
N SER A 41 21.02 -5.65 -9.84
CA SER A 41 21.44 -4.53 -10.69
C SER A 41 22.43 -3.64 -9.97
N ALA A 42 23.33 -3.05 -10.74
CA ALA A 42 24.34 -2.12 -10.27
C ALA A 42 24.45 -0.97 -11.27
N LYS A 43 24.19 0.26 -10.81
CA LYS A 43 24.25 1.45 -11.65
C LYS A 43 25.20 2.49 -11.06
N GLY A 44 26.16 2.93 -11.87
CA GLY A 44 27.10 3.99 -11.53
C GLY A 44 26.48 5.38 -11.67
N PHE A 45 26.91 6.31 -10.83
CA PHE A 45 26.45 7.71 -10.79
C PHE A 45 27.61 8.73 -10.78
N GLY A 46 28.85 8.28 -10.97
CA GLY A 46 29.99 9.18 -11.23
C GLY A 46 30.33 10.16 -10.09
N GLY A 47 29.91 9.89 -8.86
CA GLY A 47 30.12 10.80 -7.73
C GLY A 47 29.07 11.91 -7.63
N ALA A 48 27.83 11.64 -8.06
CA ALA A 48 26.70 12.55 -7.93
C ALA A 48 26.60 13.13 -6.51
N SER A 49 26.35 14.44 -6.40
CA SER A 49 26.31 15.16 -5.13
C SER A 49 25.34 14.56 -4.11
N ALA A 50 25.59 14.81 -2.83
CA ALA A 50 24.66 14.44 -1.77
C ALA A 50 23.27 15.03 -2.04
N GLY A 51 22.22 14.25 -1.80
CA GLY A 51 20.83 14.63 -2.03
C GLY A 51 20.35 14.49 -3.47
N THR A 52 21.22 14.24 -4.45
CA THR A 52 20.82 13.98 -5.84
C THR A 52 19.92 12.75 -5.91
N ALA A 53 18.83 12.85 -6.67
CA ALA A 53 17.93 11.76 -6.99
C ALA A 53 18.63 10.75 -7.91
N LEU A 54 18.87 9.53 -7.41
CA LEU A 54 19.52 8.45 -8.13
C LEU A 54 18.47 7.42 -8.55
N VAL A 55 18.20 7.34 -9.84
CA VAL A 55 17.23 6.36 -10.38
C VAL A 55 17.92 5.04 -10.64
N ALA A 56 17.60 4.04 -9.82
CA ALA A 56 17.99 2.66 -10.02
C ALA A 56 16.85 1.88 -10.67
N SER A 57 17.19 0.96 -11.57
CA SER A 57 16.23 0.13 -12.29
C SER A 57 16.72 -1.31 -12.34
N TRP A 58 15.80 -2.23 -12.52
CA TRP A 58 16.07 -3.66 -12.62
C TRP A 58 15.35 -4.28 -13.80
N THR A 59 15.81 -5.45 -14.22
CA THR A 59 15.14 -6.27 -15.23
C THR A 59 14.93 -7.63 -14.61
N PRO A 60 13.67 -8.04 -14.36
CA PRO A 60 13.41 -9.32 -13.71
C PRO A 60 13.72 -10.49 -14.66
N SER A 61 14.33 -11.54 -14.12
CA SER A 61 14.56 -12.81 -14.83
C SER A 61 13.30 -13.66 -14.94
N GLN A 62 12.28 -13.38 -14.13
CA GLN A 62 10.97 -14.03 -14.13
C GLN A 62 9.91 -13.06 -13.61
N ILE A 63 8.68 -13.20 -14.09
CA ILE A 63 7.55 -12.37 -13.67
C ILE A 63 6.90 -13.05 -12.46
N GLU A 64 7.06 -12.46 -11.28
CA GLU A 64 6.34 -12.82 -10.05
C GLU A 64 6.18 -11.58 -9.15
N PRO A 65 5.21 -11.57 -8.22
CA PRO A 65 5.08 -10.47 -7.25
C PRO A 65 6.37 -10.24 -6.47
N ILE A 66 6.74 -8.97 -6.28
CA ILE A 66 7.95 -8.62 -5.54
C ILE A 66 7.66 -8.72 -4.04
N LEU A 67 8.36 -9.64 -3.37
CA LEU A 67 8.34 -9.71 -1.91
C LEU A 67 9.10 -8.52 -1.32
N ARG A 68 10.34 -8.32 -1.80
CA ARG A 68 11.30 -7.44 -1.15
C ARG A 68 12.33 -6.90 -2.11
N ILE A 69 12.77 -5.66 -1.85
CA ILE A 69 13.87 -5.02 -2.57
C ILE A 69 14.90 -4.58 -1.52
N GLU A 70 16.12 -5.10 -1.67
CA GLU A 70 17.29 -4.67 -0.92
C GLU A 70 18.09 -3.71 -1.79
N VAL A 71 18.47 -2.56 -1.23
CA VAL A 71 19.15 -1.48 -1.96
C VAL A 71 20.37 -1.07 -1.17
N TRP A 72 21.51 -0.95 -1.82
CA TRP A 72 22.74 -0.41 -1.24
C TRP A 72 23.24 0.78 -2.03
N GLY A 73 23.38 1.91 -1.35
CA GLY A 73 24.04 3.11 -1.88
C GLY A 73 25.51 3.11 -1.48
N HIS A 74 26.40 3.30 -2.45
CA HIS A 74 27.85 3.39 -2.24
C HIS A 74 28.34 4.82 -2.46
N ASP A 75 29.17 5.32 -1.54
CA ASP A 75 29.82 6.63 -1.69
C ASP A 75 31.13 6.55 -2.48
N THR A 76 31.71 7.70 -2.80
CA THR A 76 32.98 7.80 -3.55
C THR A 76 34.21 7.25 -2.82
N HIS A 77 34.09 6.92 -1.53
CA HIS A 77 35.15 6.35 -0.70
C HIS A 77 34.98 4.84 -0.49
N GLY A 78 34.01 4.21 -1.17
CA GLY A 78 33.75 2.77 -1.07
C GLY A 78 32.93 2.36 0.14
N ARG A 79 32.45 3.30 0.97
CA ARG A 79 31.51 3.00 2.06
C ARG A 79 30.11 2.80 1.49
N TYR A 80 29.28 2.05 2.18
CA TYR A 80 27.90 1.81 1.74
C TYR A 80 26.90 1.86 2.89
N VAL A 81 25.64 2.08 2.51
CA VAL A 81 24.47 2.00 3.40
C VAL A 81 23.38 1.18 2.72
N GLY A 82 22.85 0.19 3.42
CA GLY A 82 21.77 -0.67 2.95
C GLY A 82 20.40 -0.22 3.47
N MET A 83 19.37 -0.40 2.66
CA MET A 83 17.96 -0.31 3.06
C MET A 83 17.16 -1.44 2.42
N GLN A 84 16.07 -1.78 3.06
CA GLN A 84 15.13 -2.79 2.60
C GLN A 84 13.73 -2.17 2.51
N ILE A 85 12.99 -2.51 1.46
CA ILE A 85 11.55 -2.26 1.34
C ILE A 85 10.82 -3.54 1.00
N THR A 86 9.59 -3.69 1.48
CA THR A 86 8.79 -4.91 1.31
C THR A 86 7.47 -4.50 0.66
N PRO A 87 7.47 -4.21 -0.66
CA PRO A 87 6.33 -3.60 -1.33
C PRO A 87 5.17 -4.57 -1.57
N TRP A 88 5.34 -5.83 -1.17
CA TRP A 88 4.34 -6.88 -1.30
C TRP A 88 3.00 -6.46 -0.69
N ASN A 89 1.97 -6.55 -1.52
CA ASN A 89 0.59 -6.39 -1.11
C ASN A 89 -0.33 -7.18 -2.05
N VAL A 90 -1.52 -7.52 -1.55
CA VAL A 90 -2.58 -8.18 -2.29
C VAL A 90 -3.90 -7.46 -1.99
N SER A 91 -4.50 -6.86 -3.01
CA SER A 91 -5.87 -6.34 -2.93
C SER A 91 -6.88 -7.49 -2.99
N ILE A 92 -7.92 -7.41 -2.16
CA ILE A 92 -8.95 -8.44 -2.08
C ILE A 92 -10.19 -7.96 -2.82
N ASP A 93 -10.57 -8.65 -3.90
CA ASP A 93 -11.80 -8.32 -4.61
C ASP A 93 -13.04 -8.68 -3.77
N HIS A 94 -13.98 -7.75 -3.63
CA HIS A 94 -15.22 -7.97 -2.90
C HIS A 94 -16.38 -7.14 -3.47
N GLU A 95 -17.58 -7.45 -2.99
CA GLU A 95 -18.74 -6.57 -3.18
C GLU A 95 -18.70 -5.44 -2.15
N GLU A 96 -19.11 -4.23 -2.56
CA GLU A 96 -19.14 -3.07 -1.68
C GLU A 96 -20.22 -3.18 -0.59
N VAL A 97 -19.84 -2.80 0.63
CA VAL A 97 -20.74 -2.68 1.78
C VAL A 97 -21.46 -1.34 1.71
N ASN A 98 -22.78 -1.37 1.61
CA ASN A 98 -23.59 -0.16 1.56
C ASN A 98 -23.93 0.35 2.96
N PHE A 99 -23.78 1.65 3.17
CA PHE A 99 -24.17 2.33 4.40
C PHE A 99 -25.36 3.24 4.13
N GLU A 100 -26.19 3.49 5.15
CA GLU A 100 -27.13 4.61 5.06
C GLU A 100 -26.38 5.94 4.95
N THR A 101 -27.09 6.97 4.47
CA THR A 101 -26.62 8.35 4.47
C THR A 101 -26.11 8.74 5.85
N ASP A 102 -24.91 9.31 5.89
CA ASP A 102 -24.23 9.75 7.12
C ASP A 102 -24.13 8.68 8.23
N SER A 103 -24.00 7.41 7.84
CA SER A 103 -23.91 6.28 8.77
C SER A 103 -22.68 5.41 8.52
N ASP A 104 -22.18 4.82 9.60
CA ASP A 104 -21.20 3.73 9.65
C ASP A 104 -21.79 2.41 10.20
N ALA A 105 -23.10 2.35 10.41
CA ALA A 105 -23.79 1.14 10.85
C ALA A 105 -23.86 0.11 9.73
N ILE A 106 -23.32 -1.09 10.00
CA ILE A 106 -23.42 -2.24 9.10
C ILE A 106 -24.79 -2.89 9.30
N ARG A 107 -25.60 -2.92 8.24
CA ARG A 107 -26.92 -3.58 8.24
C ARG A 107 -26.77 -5.09 8.07
N ASP A 108 -27.74 -5.84 8.59
CA ASP A 108 -27.79 -7.30 8.44
C ASP A 108 -27.78 -7.76 6.98
N SER A 109 -28.37 -6.96 6.08
CA SER A 109 -28.36 -7.23 4.63
C SER A 109 -26.96 -7.20 4.01
N GLU A 110 -26.01 -6.49 4.62
CA GLU A 110 -24.63 -6.36 4.11
C GLU A 110 -23.68 -7.41 4.71
N VAL A 111 -24.10 -8.10 5.78
CA VAL A 111 -23.32 -9.13 6.47
C VAL A 111 -22.82 -10.25 5.54
N PRO A 112 -23.62 -10.76 4.57
CA PRO A 112 -23.13 -11.79 3.64
C PRO A 112 -21.91 -11.34 2.81
N LYS A 113 -21.85 -10.07 2.39
CA LYS A 113 -20.72 -9.52 1.62
C LYS A 113 -19.44 -9.46 2.46
N LEU A 114 -19.58 -9.05 3.72
CA LEU A 114 -18.49 -9.05 4.68
C LEU A 114 -18.01 -10.47 4.99
N GLN A 115 -18.92 -11.42 5.14
CA GLN A 115 -18.55 -12.82 5.36
C GLN A 115 -17.76 -13.38 4.17
N ALA A 116 -18.21 -13.16 2.94
CA ALA A 116 -17.49 -13.57 1.74
C ALA A 116 -16.09 -12.93 1.65
N SER A 117 -15.97 -11.65 2.03
CA SER A 117 -14.68 -10.94 2.08
C SER A 117 -13.75 -11.54 3.13
N LEU A 118 -14.27 -11.84 4.32
CA LEU A 118 -13.52 -12.46 5.41
C LEU A 118 -12.97 -13.83 5.02
N ASP A 119 -13.76 -14.63 4.30
CA ASP A 119 -13.34 -15.96 3.84
C ASP A 119 -12.21 -15.85 2.82
N LYS A 120 -12.31 -14.92 1.86
CA LYS A 120 -11.21 -14.62 0.91
C LYS A 120 -9.95 -14.12 1.62
N ILE A 121 -10.09 -13.21 2.58
CA ILE A 121 -8.96 -12.71 3.39
C ILE A 121 -8.25 -13.87 4.09
N LYS A 122 -9.01 -14.78 4.71
CA LYS A 122 -8.44 -15.96 5.39
C LYS A 122 -7.77 -16.92 4.42
N GLU A 123 -8.38 -17.15 3.26
CA GLU A 123 -7.82 -18.02 2.22
C GLU A 123 -6.45 -17.50 1.74
N ILE A 124 -6.39 -16.23 1.35
CA ILE A 124 -5.17 -15.59 0.85
C ILE A 124 -4.13 -15.54 1.98
N ALA A 125 -4.49 -15.12 3.18
CA ALA A 125 -3.57 -15.12 4.31
C ALA A 125 -2.98 -16.51 4.60
N ASN A 126 -3.77 -17.59 4.47
CA ASN A 126 -3.28 -18.94 4.64
C ASN A 126 -2.32 -19.37 3.51
N ARG A 127 -2.57 -18.94 2.27
CA ARG A 127 -1.65 -19.16 1.13
C ARG A 127 -0.28 -18.51 1.35
N HIS A 128 -0.25 -17.39 2.06
CA HIS A 128 0.97 -16.63 2.36
C HIS A 128 1.41 -16.74 3.84
N LYS A 129 1.02 -17.81 4.55
CA LYS A 129 1.30 -17.98 5.98
C LYS A 129 2.78 -17.96 6.37
N ASP A 130 3.67 -18.22 5.41
CA ASP A 130 5.12 -18.22 5.61
C ASP A 130 5.72 -16.80 5.54
N LEU A 131 4.93 -15.78 5.19
CA LEU A 131 5.33 -14.38 5.26
C LEU A 131 4.97 -13.83 6.65
N PRO A 132 5.96 -13.64 7.55
CA PRO A 132 5.69 -13.12 8.88
C PRO A 132 5.27 -11.65 8.82
N GLY A 133 4.23 -11.29 9.55
CA GLY A 133 3.82 -9.89 9.72
C GLY A 133 2.78 -9.38 8.72
N ILE A 134 2.12 -10.25 7.96
CA ILE A 134 0.96 -9.85 7.14
C ILE A 134 -0.08 -9.19 8.04
N ALA A 135 -0.52 -8.01 7.62
CA ALA A 135 -1.62 -7.27 8.22
C ALA A 135 -2.70 -6.98 7.17
N LEU A 136 -3.95 -6.88 7.63
CA LEU A 136 -5.06 -6.36 6.84
C LEU A 136 -5.11 -4.85 6.98
N TYR A 137 -5.20 -4.15 5.86
CA TYR A 137 -5.40 -2.71 5.75
C TYR A 137 -6.75 -2.44 5.09
N ILE A 138 -7.54 -1.56 5.70
CA ILE A 138 -8.91 -1.22 5.26
C ILE A 138 -8.98 0.28 4.98
N ALA A 139 -9.06 0.67 3.71
CA ALA A 139 -9.17 2.06 3.30
C ALA A 139 -10.62 2.41 2.92
N GLY A 140 -11.23 3.37 3.62
CA GLY A 140 -12.55 3.87 3.24
C GLY A 140 -12.45 5.07 2.28
N HIS A 141 -13.34 5.13 1.29
CA HIS A 141 -13.41 6.20 0.30
C HIS A 141 -14.81 6.79 0.18
N THR A 142 -14.90 8.03 -0.31
CA THR A 142 -16.16 8.71 -0.66
C THR A 142 -16.09 9.25 -2.09
N ASP A 143 -17.25 9.65 -2.62
CA ASP A 143 -17.31 10.60 -3.73
C ASP A 143 -17.06 12.04 -3.24
N THR A 144 -17.24 13.02 -4.12
CA THR A 144 -16.95 14.44 -3.89
C THR A 144 -18.18 15.21 -3.39
N VAL A 145 -19.24 14.53 -2.95
CA VAL A 145 -20.45 15.17 -2.42
C VAL A 145 -20.26 15.50 -0.94
N GLY A 146 -20.52 16.75 -0.55
CA GLY A 146 -20.32 17.23 0.81
C GLY A 146 -18.87 17.65 1.10
N SER A 147 -18.61 18.10 2.34
CA SER A 147 -17.30 18.68 2.65
C SER A 147 -16.19 17.63 2.73
N PRO A 148 -14.96 17.95 2.27
CA PRO A 148 -13.82 17.01 2.33
C PRO A 148 -13.53 16.49 3.73
N GLU A 149 -13.65 17.34 4.77
CA GLU A 149 -13.41 16.96 6.17
C GLU A 149 -14.48 15.99 6.70
N HIS A 150 -15.73 16.20 6.29
CA HIS A 150 -16.82 15.29 6.61
C HIS A 150 -16.60 13.94 5.93
N ASN A 151 -16.28 13.95 4.64
CA ASN A 151 -15.96 12.77 3.84
C ASN A 151 -14.79 11.94 4.41
N LEU A 152 -13.72 12.61 4.85
CA LEU A 152 -12.60 11.98 5.56
C LEU A 152 -13.04 11.31 6.87
N THR A 153 -13.86 12.00 7.66
CA THR A 153 -14.34 11.47 8.95
C THR A 153 -15.27 10.28 8.75
N LEU A 154 -16.21 10.39 7.82
CA LEU A 154 -17.21 9.35 7.53
C LEU A 154 -16.57 8.09 6.95
N SER A 155 -15.68 8.24 5.96
CA SER A 155 -14.94 7.10 5.40
C SER A 155 -14.09 6.38 6.45
N ARG A 156 -13.45 7.11 7.37
CA ARG A 156 -12.69 6.51 8.48
C ARG A 156 -13.58 5.71 9.42
N LYS A 157 -14.75 6.24 9.79
CA LYS A 157 -15.72 5.54 10.66
C LYS A 157 -16.18 4.23 10.01
N ARG A 158 -16.53 4.27 8.73
CA ARG A 158 -16.93 3.07 7.95
C ARG A 158 -15.82 2.02 7.89
N ALA A 159 -14.59 2.42 7.59
CA ALA A 159 -13.43 1.52 7.59
C ALA A 159 -13.19 0.88 8.97
N ARG A 160 -13.33 1.66 10.04
CA ARG A 160 -13.25 1.16 11.44
C ARG A 160 -14.37 0.17 11.77
N ALA A 161 -15.61 0.44 11.36
CA ALA A 161 -16.74 -0.43 11.61
C ALA A 161 -16.54 -1.81 10.96
N ILE A 162 -16.05 -1.83 9.72
CA ILE A 162 -15.71 -3.07 8.99
C ILE A 162 -14.55 -3.80 9.68
N ALA A 163 -13.49 -3.08 10.07
CA ALA A 163 -12.36 -3.65 10.81
C ALA A 163 -12.82 -4.34 12.11
N ALA A 164 -13.67 -3.66 12.89
CA ALA A 164 -14.26 -4.18 14.12
C ALA A 164 -15.14 -5.42 13.85
N TRP A 165 -15.92 -5.40 12.76
CA TRP A 165 -16.72 -6.55 12.36
C TRP A 165 -15.82 -7.76 12.05
N PHE A 166 -14.78 -7.63 11.23
CA PHE A 166 -13.86 -8.73 10.92
C PHE A 166 -13.18 -9.29 12.17
N ARG A 167 -12.75 -8.42 13.09
CA ARG A 167 -12.17 -8.83 14.37
C ARG A 167 -13.16 -9.64 15.20
N SER A 168 -14.41 -9.17 15.31
CA SER A 168 -15.48 -9.87 16.05
C SER A 168 -15.80 -11.26 15.46
N LYS A 169 -15.56 -11.46 14.17
CA LYS A 169 -15.74 -12.74 13.46
C LYS A 169 -14.48 -13.61 13.43
N GLY A 170 -13.52 -13.33 14.31
CA GLY A 170 -12.38 -14.19 14.58
C GLY A 170 -11.19 -13.99 13.64
N LEU A 171 -11.11 -12.87 12.91
CA LEU A 171 -9.87 -12.51 12.23
C LEU A 171 -8.79 -12.22 13.28
N LYS A 172 -7.66 -12.94 13.25
CA LYS A 172 -6.60 -12.87 14.27
C LYS A 172 -5.39 -12.03 13.87
N MET A 173 -5.15 -11.81 12.58
CA MET A 173 -4.04 -10.97 12.10
C MET A 173 -4.18 -9.51 12.57
N PRO A 174 -3.10 -8.72 12.56
CA PRO A 174 -3.20 -7.27 12.74
C PRO A 174 -4.14 -6.66 11.70
N VAL A 175 -4.97 -5.70 12.14
CA VAL A 175 -5.88 -4.97 11.26
C VAL A 175 -5.64 -3.48 11.47
N SER A 176 -5.41 -2.76 10.38
CA SER A 176 -5.32 -1.31 10.35
C SER A 176 -6.39 -0.73 9.45
N PHE A 177 -6.83 0.49 9.75
CA PHE A 177 -7.83 1.20 8.95
C PHE A 177 -7.50 2.69 8.83
N GLU A 178 -7.97 3.34 7.77
CA GLU A 178 -7.95 4.80 7.62
C GLU A 178 -9.03 5.22 6.61
N GLY A 179 -9.51 6.46 6.72
CA GLY A 179 -10.40 7.11 5.76
C GLY A 179 -9.62 8.03 4.83
N PHE A 180 -9.78 7.82 3.53
CA PHE A 180 -9.17 8.62 2.47
C PHE A 180 -10.13 9.68 1.94
N GLY A 181 -11.42 9.60 2.28
CA GLY A 181 -12.46 10.47 1.73
C GLY A 181 -12.39 10.46 0.20
N GLU A 182 -12.38 11.64 -0.39
CA GLU A 182 -12.30 11.86 -1.84
C GLU A 182 -10.86 11.96 -2.39
N HIS A 183 -9.82 11.80 -1.57
CA HIS A 183 -8.43 12.04 -1.97
C HIS A 183 -7.84 10.93 -2.86
N SER A 184 -8.51 9.77 -2.95
CA SER A 184 -8.08 8.63 -3.75
C SER A 184 -9.24 8.10 -4.63
N PRO A 185 -9.70 8.92 -5.61
CA PRO A 185 -10.81 8.54 -6.46
C PRO A 185 -10.35 7.56 -7.55
N ILE A 186 -11.17 6.54 -7.84
CA ILE A 186 -10.99 5.73 -9.05
C ILE A 186 -11.38 6.56 -10.26
N VAL A 187 -12.45 7.35 -10.13
CA VAL A 187 -12.98 8.20 -11.19
C VAL A 187 -12.88 9.64 -10.74
N LYS A 188 -12.02 10.42 -11.40
CA LYS A 188 -11.91 11.85 -11.14
C LYS A 188 -13.20 12.55 -11.56
N THR A 189 -13.79 13.27 -10.62
CA THR A 189 -15.01 14.06 -10.80
C THR A 189 -14.80 15.45 -10.21
N ALA A 190 -15.64 16.40 -10.59
CA ALA A 190 -15.65 17.73 -9.97
C ALA A 190 -16.26 17.65 -8.56
N ASP A 191 -16.12 18.71 -7.78
CA ASP A 191 -16.77 18.84 -6.47
C ASP A 191 -18.30 18.71 -6.60
N GLU A 192 -18.94 18.16 -5.57
CA GLU A 192 -20.40 17.93 -5.49
C GLU A 192 -20.95 16.97 -6.57
N VAL A 193 -20.13 16.06 -7.09
CA VAL A 193 -20.55 15.05 -8.08
C VAL A 193 -20.61 13.67 -7.43
N ALA A 194 -21.82 13.10 -7.40
CA ALA A 194 -22.02 11.75 -6.93
C ALA A 194 -21.38 10.73 -7.90
N GLU A 195 -20.58 9.81 -7.37
CA GLU A 195 -19.94 8.75 -8.14
C GLU A 195 -19.87 7.48 -7.29
N ALA A 196 -20.76 6.53 -7.58
CA ALA A 196 -20.93 5.32 -6.78
C ALA A 196 -19.66 4.48 -6.70
N ARG A 197 -18.83 4.47 -7.75
CA ARG A 197 -17.57 3.71 -7.77
C ARG A 197 -16.51 4.27 -6.82
N ASN A 198 -16.61 5.54 -6.44
CA ASN A 198 -15.72 6.15 -5.47
C ASN A 198 -16.16 5.89 -4.02
N ARG A 199 -17.44 5.56 -3.79
CA ARG A 199 -17.98 5.16 -2.49
C ARG A 199 -17.69 3.67 -2.23
N ARG A 200 -16.43 3.39 -1.89
CA ARG A 200 -15.91 2.02 -1.77
C ARG A 200 -15.06 1.85 -0.52
N VAL A 201 -14.69 0.60 -0.24
CA VAL A 201 -13.68 0.26 0.75
C VAL A 201 -12.66 -0.65 0.11
N ASP A 202 -11.36 -0.38 0.24
CA ASP A 202 -10.32 -1.26 -0.27
C ASP A 202 -9.80 -2.16 0.88
N TYR A 203 -9.78 -3.48 0.67
CA TYR A 203 -9.14 -4.45 1.57
C TYR A 203 -7.80 -4.90 1.00
N ILE A 204 -6.73 -4.72 1.76
CA ILE A 204 -5.36 -4.97 1.28
C ILE A 204 -4.60 -5.78 2.33
N LEU A 205 -4.09 -6.94 1.95
CA LEU A 205 -3.11 -7.67 2.77
C LEU A 205 -1.71 -7.19 2.40
N ALA A 206 -0.92 -6.75 3.37
CA ALA A 206 0.43 -6.25 3.11
C ALA A 206 1.38 -6.48 4.30
N LEU A 207 2.69 -6.48 4.02
CA LEU A 207 3.74 -6.58 5.05
C LEU A 207 4.17 -5.20 5.58
N GLU A 208 3.94 -4.15 4.81
CA GLU A 208 4.14 -2.76 5.20
C GLU A 208 2.86 -1.97 4.88
N PRO A 209 2.61 -0.82 5.54
CA PRO A 209 1.44 -0.02 5.24
C PRO A 209 1.36 0.35 3.76
N PRO A 210 0.28 -0.01 3.05
CA PRO A 210 0.17 0.24 1.63
C PRO A 210 0.05 1.73 1.37
N ARG A 211 0.56 2.15 0.22
CA ARG A 211 0.45 3.52 -0.27
C ARG A 211 -0.57 3.57 -1.38
N LEU A 212 -1.70 4.20 -1.10
CA LEU A 212 -2.73 4.44 -2.09
C LEU A 212 -2.47 5.78 -2.80
N PRO A 213 -2.83 5.91 -4.09
CA PRO A 213 -2.72 7.17 -4.80
C PRO A 213 -3.58 8.24 -4.12
N SER A 214 -2.97 9.22 -3.46
CA SER A 214 -3.68 10.21 -2.65
C SER A 214 -3.25 11.66 -2.88
N GLY A 215 -2.59 11.93 -4.01
CA GLY A 215 -1.99 13.23 -4.29
C GLY A 215 -0.89 13.57 -3.27
N SER A 216 -0.96 14.77 -2.69
CA SER A 216 0.01 15.26 -1.69
C SER A 216 -0.35 14.89 -0.24
N VAL A 217 -1.53 14.30 0.00
CA VAL A 217 -2.00 14.03 1.36
C VAL A 217 -1.40 12.73 1.88
N GLN A 218 -0.75 12.81 3.04
CA GLN A 218 -0.23 11.65 3.76
C GLN A 218 -1.29 11.14 4.74
N PHE A 219 -1.62 9.85 4.61
CA PHE A 219 -2.55 9.16 5.50
C PHE A 219 -1.81 8.29 6.50
N GLY A 220 -2.29 8.26 7.74
CA GLY A 220 -1.70 7.50 8.84
C GLY A 220 -2.58 6.33 9.24
N TRP A 221 -2.20 5.12 8.83
CA TRP A 221 -2.90 3.89 9.19
C TRP A 221 -3.04 3.72 10.71
N ARG A 222 -4.24 3.37 11.16
CA ARG A 222 -4.58 3.21 12.59
C ARG A 222 -4.80 1.75 12.91
N GLY A 223 -4.12 1.26 13.94
CA GLY A 223 -4.40 -0.08 14.48
C GLY A 223 -5.79 -0.13 15.11
N LEU A 224 -6.47 -1.27 14.90
CA LEU A 224 -7.71 -1.61 15.59
C LEU A 224 -7.46 -2.10 17.02
#